data_AF-A0A969S8T4-F1
#
_entry.id   AF-A0A969S8T4-F1
#
_cell.length_a   1.000
_cell.length_b   1.000
_cell.length_c   1.000
_cell.angle_alpha   90.00
_cell.angle_beta   90.00
_cell.angle_gamma   90.00
#
_symmetry.space_group_name_H-M   'P 1'
#
loop_
_entity.id
_entity.type
_entity.pdbx_description
1 polymer ?
#
loop_
_entity_poly.entity_id
_entity_poly.type
_entity_poly.pdbx_seq_one_letter_code
_entity_poly.pdbx_strand_id
1 'polypeptide(L)'
;MINQEDLAKFTGSSTNFKHWSKKILYTEGIQFVAEEAQAYWLIDAIASYQTNELLSKHPELKEFQLWQLEVNADKTAVLTCSVDSDCHPDVVQNLEFTDFPLQQIKLYVCQTVLMLPSEY
;
A
#
# COMPACT_ATOMS: atom_id res chain seq x y z
N MET A 1 17.06 9.60 -1.44
CA MET A 1 15.81 10.06 -2.11
C MET A 1 15.38 8.89 -2.98
N ILE A 2 14.30 8.23 -2.60
CA ILE A 2 13.83 6.99 -3.24
C ILE A 2 13.36 7.27 -4.67
N ASN A 3 13.71 6.40 -5.62
CA ASN A 3 13.27 6.47 -7.01
C ASN A 3 12.52 5.18 -7.41
N GLN A 4 11.66 5.25 -8.42
CA GLN A 4 10.90 4.08 -8.92
C GLN A 4 11.81 2.93 -9.39
N GLU A 5 13.00 3.24 -9.89
CA GLU A 5 13.99 2.24 -10.31
C GLU A 5 14.55 1.44 -9.14
N ASP A 6 14.61 2.01 -7.93
CA ASP A 6 15.04 1.28 -6.73
C ASP A 6 13.97 0.29 -6.27
N LEU A 7 12.69 0.62 -6.47
CA LEU A 7 11.57 -0.26 -6.18
C LEU A 7 11.51 -1.49 -7.09
N ALA A 8 11.89 -1.31 -8.37
CA ALA A 8 11.89 -2.39 -9.36
C ALA A 8 12.99 -3.44 -9.13
N LYS A 9 13.98 -3.15 -8.26
CA LYS A 9 15.06 -4.09 -7.91
C LYS A 9 14.64 -5.16 -6.91
N PHE A 10 13.55 -4.94 -6.18
CA PHE A 10 12.99 -5.94 -5.27
C PHE A 10 12.22 -6.98 -6.09
N THR A 11 12.80 -8.18 -6.22
CA THR A 11 12.21 -9.30 -6.96
C THR A 11 11.97 -10.46 -6.00
N GLY A 12 10.72 -10.60 -5.57
CA GLY A 12 10.34 -11.53 -4.50
C GLY A 12 10.87 -11.11 -3.13
N SER A 13 10.22 -11.59 -2.07
CA SER A 13 10.64 -11.32 -0.70
C SER A 13 11.04 -12.61 0.02
N SER A 14 12.21 -12.58 0.65
CA SER A 14 12.65 -13.70 1.51
C SER A 14 12.19 -13.50 2.94
N THR A 15 11.93 -12.25 3.33
CA THR A 15 11.57 -11.87 4.69
C THR A 15 10.25 -11.09 4.71
N ASN A 16 9.33 -11.51 5.58
CA ASN A 16 8.11 -10.78 5.87
C ASN A 16 8.20 -10.14 7.26
N PHE A 17 7.96 -8.83 7.32
CA PHE A 17 7.85 -8.07 8.55
C PHE A 17 6.41 -8.06 9.03
N LYS A 18 6.23 -7.97 10.35
CA LYS A 18 4.90 -7.95 10.98
C LYS A 18 4.55 -6.53 11.36
N HIS A 19 3.43 -6.04 10.86
CA HIS A 19 2.85 -4.80 11.36
C HIS A 19 2.36 -4.98 12.81
N TRP A 20 2.47 -3.94 13.63
CA TRP A 20 2.14 -4.00 15.06
C TRP A 20 0.67 -4.36 15.31
N SER A 21 -0.23 -4.00 14.40
CA SER A 21 -1.66 -4.35 14.46
C SER A 21 -1.94 -5.83 14.22
N LYS A 22 -0.95 -6.61 13.76
CA LYS A 22 -1.04 -8.04 13.37
C LYS A 22 -2.06 -8.34 12.27
N LYS A 23 -2.57 -7.31 11.59
CA LYS A 23 -3.52 -7.45 10.47
C LYS A 23 -2.84 -7.69 9.14
N ILE A 24 -1.62 -7.19 8.98
CA ILE A 24 -0.83 -7.35 7.76
C ILE A 24 0.61 -7.74 8.06
N LEU A 25 1.19 -8.46 7.11
CA LEU A 25 2.61 -8.63 6.91
C LEU A 25 3.04 -7.69 5.78
N TYR A 26 4.33 -7.38 5.69
CA TYR A 26 4.85 -6.61 4.57
C TYR A 26 6.27 -7.02 4.20
N THR A 27 6.62 -6.80 2.94
CA THR A 27 7.88 -7.27 2.33
C THR A 27 9.07 -6.36 2.62
N GLU A 28 10.27 -6.83 2.27
CA GLU A 28 11.51 -6.03 2.31
C GLU A 28 11.42 -4.75 1.47
N GLY A 29 10.79 -4.82 0.30
CA GLY A 29 10.56 -3.63 -0.53
C GLY A 29 9.68 -2.58 0.17
N ILE A 30 8.65 -3.01 0.89
CA ILE A 30 7.80 -2.10 1.66
C ILE A 30 8.51 -1.54 2.88
N GLN A 31 9.31 -2.35 3.59
CA GLN A 31 10.16 -1.85 4.68
C GLN A 31 11.10 -0.75 4.18
N PHE A 32 11.74 -0.98 3.02
CA PHE A 32 12.62 0.00 2.39
C PHE A 32 11.87 1.30 2.04
N VAL A 33 10.67 1.21 1.46
CA VAL A 33 9.82 2.39 1.22
C VAL A 33 9.52 3.14 2.52
N ALA A 34 9.11 2.43 3.57
CA ALA A 34 8.77 3.06 4.84
C ALA A 34 9.97 3.76 5.49
N GLU A 35 11.17 3.19 5.39
CA GLU A 35 12.40 3.79 5.91
C GLU A 35 12.88 4.97 5.07
N GLU A 36 13.02 4.82 3.76
CA GLU A 36 13.57 5.86 2.88
C GLU A 36 12.60 7.02 2.65
N ALA A 37 11.30 6.74 2.62
CA ALA A 37 10.25 7.75 2.43
C ALA A 37 9.63 8.23 3.76
N GLN A 38 10.09 7.71 4.91
CA GLN A 38 9.49 7.95 6.23
C GLN A 38 7.97 7.68 6.24
N ALA A 39 7.54 6.71 5.43
CA ALA A 39 6.15 6.46 5.09
C ALA A 39 5.50 5.30 5.87
N TYR A 40 5.90 5.08 7.12
CA TYR A 40 5.26 4.08 7.99
C TYR A 40 3.75 4.32 8.13
N TRP A 41 3.34 5.59 8.09
CA TRP A 41 1.93 5.99 8.09
C TRP A 41 1.13 5.36 6.94
N LEU A 42 1.76 5.06 5.80
CA LEU A 42 1.09 4.42 4.65
C LEU A 42 0.76 2.96 4.97
N ILE A 43 1.67 2.26 5.66
CA ILE A 43 1.45 0.89 6.16
C ILE A 43 0.33 0.92 7.21
N ASP A 44 0.37 1.88 8.14
CA ASP A 44 -0.67 2.06 9.16
C ASP A 44 -2.05 2.32 8.51
N ALA A 45 -2.11 3.18 7.51
CA ALA A 45 -3.33 3.51 6.77
C ALA A 45 -3.93 2.27 6.11
N ILE A 46 -3.13 1.52 5.34
CA ILE A 46 -3.58 0.28 4.68
C ILE A 46 -4.02 -0.78 5.72
N ALA A 47 -3.26 -0.94 6.80
CA ALA A 47 -3.59 -1.86 7.88
C ALA A 47 -4.90 -1.49 8.59
N SER A 48 -5.23 -0.19 8.66
CA SER A 48 -6.48 0.29 9.27
C SER A 48 -7.72 -0.20 8.52
N TYR A 49 -7.64 -0.29 7.19
CA TYR A 49 -8.73 -0.75 6.32
C TYR A 49 -8.91 -2.27 6.29
N GLN A 50 -7.95 -3.05 6.80
CA GLN A 50 -8.10 -4.49 7.01
C GLN A 50 -9.05 -4.79 8.18
N THR A 51 -10.33 -4.49 7.98
CA THR A 51 -11.40 -4.71 8.97
C THR A 51 -12.32 -5.83 8.50
N ASN A 52 -12.88 -6.56 9.46
CA ASN A 52 -13.86 -7.60 9.14
C ASN A 52 -15.10 -7.05 8.44
N GLU A 53 -15.45 -5.78 8.65
CA GLU A 53 -16.61 -5.17 7.98
C GLU A 53 -16.36 -5.03 6.48
N LEU A 54 -15.23 -4.41 6.10
CA LEU A 54 -14.86 -4.19 4.71
C LEU A 54 -14.67 -5.51 3.97
N LEU A 55 -13.91 -6.43 4.57
CA LEU A 55 -13.62 -7.75 3.98
C LEU A 55 -14.85 -8.68 3.93
N SER A 56 -15.89 -8.41 4.74
CA SER A 56 -17.17 -9.14 4.63
C SER A 56 -18.06 -8.59 3.53
N LYS A 57 -17.99 -7.27 3.27
CA LYS A 57 -18.73 -6.62 2.19
C LYS A 57 -18.12 -6.92 0.80
N HIS A 58 -16.80 -7.01 0.75
CA HIS A 58 -16.01 -7.25 -0.46
C HIS A 58 -15.10 -8.46 -0.26
N PRO A 59 -15.62 -9.70 -0.41
CA PRO A 59 -14.82 -10.90 -0.24
C PRO A 59 -13.64 -10.97 -1.21
N GLU A 60 -13.74 -10.37 -2.38
CA GLU A 60 -12.65 -10.24 -3.37
C GLU A 60 -11.41 -9.54 -2.81
N LEU A 61 -11.58 -8.55 -1.92
CA LEU A 61 -10.48 -7.85 -1.24
C LEU A 61 -9.72 -8.77 -0.27
N LYS A 62 -10.26 -9.94 0.09
CA LYS A 62 -9.50 -10.92 0.89
C LYS A 62 -8.44 -11.65 0.09
N GLU A 63 -8.59 -11.74 -1.24
CA GLU A 63 -7.59 -12.41 -2.06
C GLU A 63 -6.55 -11.40 -2.55
N PHE A 64 -7.00 -10.29 -3.11
CA PHE A 64 -6.13 -9.28 -3.69
C PHE A 64 -6.68 -7.86 -3.52
N GLN A 65 -5.79 -6.92 -3.23
CA GLN A 65 -6.10 -5.49 -3.13
C GLN A 65 -5.02 -4.68 -3.84
N LEU A 66 -5.43 -3.82 -4.76
CA LEU A 66 -4.60 -2.81 -5.40
C LEU A 66 -4.73 -1.50 -4.63
N TRP A 67 -3.66 -1.12 -3.95
CA TRP A 67 -3.54 0.18 -3.28
C TRP A 67 -2.74 1.14 -4.14
N GLN A 68 -3.29 2.33 -4.39
CA GLN A 68 -2.61 3.39 -5.14
C GLN A 68 -2.66 4.69 -4.35
N LEU A 69 -1.49 5.24 -4.06
CA LEU A 69 -1.33 6.58 -3.49
C LEU A 69 -0.92 7.53 -4.61
N GLU A 70 -1.67 8.61 -4.78
CA GLU A 70 -1.36 9.70 -5.71
C GLU A 70 -1.15 10.98 -4.92
N VAL A 71 -0.01 11.64 -5.12
CA VAL A 71 0.40 12.85 -4.42
C VAL A 71 0.36 14.01 -5.41
N ASN A 72 -0.45 15.01 -5.10
CA ASN A 72 -0.60 16.23 -5.89
C ASN A 72 0.56 17.21 -5.64
N ALA A 73 0.71 18.17 -6.56
CA ALA A 73 1.74 19.20 -6.46
C ALA A 73 1.59 20.12 -5.23
N ASP A 74 0.37 20.24 -4.68
CA ASP A 74 0.07 20.99 -3.46
C ASP A 74 0.29 20.18 -2.17
N LYS A 75 0.87 18.97 -2.29
CA LYS A 75 1.10 17.99 -1.21
C LYS A 75 -0.16 17.35 -0.64
N THR A 76 -1.34 17.58 -1.21
CA THR A 76 -2.49 16.72 -0.93
C THR A 76 -2.27 15.34 -1.57
N ALA A 77 -2.93 14.31 -1.06
CA ALA A 77 -2.85 12.99 -1.66
C ALA A 77 -4.16 12.23 -1.58
N VAL A 78 -4.32 11.24 -2.46
CA VAL A 78 -5.47 10.34 -2.46
C VAL A 78 -4.93 8.92 -2.42
N LEU A 79 -5.31 8.18 -1.37
CA LEU A 79 -5.06 6.75 -1.25
C LEU A 79 -6.33 6.00 -1.63
N THR A 80 -6.21 5.10 -2.59
CA THR A 80 -7.33 4.31 -3.11
C THR A 80 -7.07 2.82 -2.99
N CYS A 81 -8.14 2.04 -2.83
CA CYS A 81 -8.11 0.57 -2.85
C CYS A 81 -9.13 0.04 -3.85
N SER A 82 -8.75 -0.95 -4.65
CA SER A 82 -9.61 -1.62 -5.64
C SER A 82 -9.19 -3.07 -5.86
N VAL A 83 -10.03 -3.87 -6.51
CA VAL A 83 -9.79 -5.30 -6.83
C VAL A 83 -9.24 -5.56 -8.23
N ASP A 84 -8.35 -4.71 -8.73
CA ASP A 84 -7.76 -4.84 -10.08
C ASP A 84 -8.83 -4.98 -11.18
N SER A 85 -9.90 -4.22 -11.05
CA SER A 85 -10.95 -4.08 -12.06
C SER A 85 -11.10 -2.60 -12.40
N ASP A 86 -11.44 -2.27 -13.64
CA ASP A 86 -11.78 -0.90 -14.13
C ASP A 86 -13.00 -0.26 -13.42
N CYS A 87 -13.43 -0.83 -12.29
CA CYS A 87 -14.52 -0.35 -11.47
C CYS A 87 -14.08 0.75 -10.49
N HIS A 88 -15.07 1.42 -9.90
CA HIS A 88 -14.86 2.41 -8.86
C HIS A 88 -14.08 1.83 -7.68
N PRO A 89 -13.14 2.60 -7.08
CA PRO A 89 -12.40 2.14 -5.91
C PRO A 89 -13.33 1.89 -4.71
N ASP A 90 -13.14 0.76 -4.04
CA ASP A 90 -13.90 0.35 -2.85
C ASP A 90 -13.55 1.22 -1.62
N VAL A 91 -12.33 1.76 -1.59
CA VAL A 91 -11.88 2.69 -0.57
C VAL A 91 -11.25 3.91 -1.23
N VAL A 92 -11.63 5.09 -0.75
CA VAL A 92 -10.99 6.36 -1.08
C VAL A 92 -10.69 7.10 0.22
N GLN A 93 -9.42 7.42 0.43
CA GLN A 93 -8.96 8.21 1.56
C GLN A 93 -8.25 9.45 1.03
N ASN A 94 -8.84 10.61 1.31
CA ASN A 94 -8.22 11.89 0.97
C ASN A 94 -7.30 12.32 2.13
N LEU A 95 -6.07 12.69 1.79
CA LEU A 95 -5.05 13.20 2.67
C LEU A 95 -4.89 14.69 2.38
N GLU A 96 -5.17 15.53 3.37
CA GLU A 96 -4.99 16.99 3.27
C GLU A 96 -3.52 17.39 3.11
N PHE A 97 -2.61 16.52 3.54
CA PHE A 97 -1.17 16.72 3.41
C PHE A 97 -0.42 15.39 3.50
N THR A 98 0.65 15.26 2.70
CA THR A 98 1.68 14.22 2.86
C THR A 98 3.05 14.75 2.48
N ASP A 99 4.08 14.23 3.15
CA ASP A 99 5.49 14.44 2.85
C ASP A 99 6.10 13.31 1.99
N PHE A 100 5.25 12.43 1.43
CA PHE A 100 5.71 11.35 0.57
C PHE A 100 6.48 11.88 -0.65
N PRO A 101 7.68 11.35 -0.93
CA PRO A 101 8.59 11.93 -1.90
C PRO A 101 8.24 11.62 -3.37
N LEU A 102 7.41 10.60 -3.64
CA LEU A 102 7.02 10.21 -4.99
C LEU A 102 5.64 10.77 -5.35
N GLN A 103 5.42 11.09 -6.62
CA GLN A 103 4.11 11.52 -7.12
C GLN A 103 3.06 10.41 -7.06
N GLN A 104 3.49 9.15 -7.18
CA GLN A 104 2.60 8.01 -7.03
C GLN A 104 3.35 6.76 -6.60
N ILE A 105 2.66 5.88 -5.89
CA ILE A 105 3.12 4.52 -5.62
C ILE A 105 1.94 3.54 -5.69
N LYS A 106 2.18 2.37 -6.29
CA LYS A 106 1.24 1.25 -6.32
C LYS A 106 1.76 0.15 -5.40
N LEU A 107 0.88 -0.42 -4.60
CA LEU A 107 1.17 -1.44 -3.61
C LEU A 107 0.08 -2.52 -3.67
N TYR A 108 0.44 -3.78 -3.46
CA TYR A 108 -0.52 -4.88 -3.48
C TYR A 108 -0.65 -5.50 -2.09
N VAL A 109 -1.87 -5.80 -1.68
CA VAL A 109 -2.12 -6.69 -0.53
C VAL A 109 -2.67 -7.99 -1.06
N CYS A 110 -1.87 -9.05 -1.01
CA CYS A 110 -2.31 -10.40 -1.34
C CYS A 110 -2.56 -11.17 -0.05
N GLN A 111 -3.81 -11.58 0.19
CA GLN A 111 -4.30 -12.15 1.43
C GLN A 111 -4.11 -11.23 2.65
N THR A 112 -2.90 -11.18 3.18
CA THR A 112 -2.50 -10.34 4.31
C THR A 112 -1.10 -9.74 4.14
N VAL A 113 -0.43 -9.98 3.02
CA VAL A 113 0.93 -9.52 2.76
C VAL A 113 0.89 -8.31 1.85
N LEU A 114 1.37 -7.17 2.36
CA LEU A 114 1.60 -5.94 1.61
C LEU A 114 2.95 -6.01 0.90
N MET A 115 2.96 -5.79 -0.41
CA MET A 115 4.15 -5.94 -1.25
C MET A 115 4.18 -4.93 -2.40
N LEU A 116 5.36 -4.73 -2.99
CA LEU A 116 5.50 -3.97 -4.22
C LEU A 116 4.97 -4.79 -5.42
N PRO A 117 4.50 -4.14 -6.51
CA PRO A 117 4.08 -4.84 -7.73
C PRO A 117 5.15 -5.73 -8.35
N SER A 118 6.42 -5.41 -8.15
CA SER A 118 7.57 -6.21 -8.62
C SER A 118 7.85 -7.45 -7.76
N GLU A 119 7.23 -7.56 -6.58
CA GLU A 119 7.38 -8.68 -5.65
C GLU A 119 6.21 -9.68 -5.71
N TYR A 120 5.17 -9.37 -6.47
CA TYR A 120 4.02 -10.25 -6.75
C TYR A 120 4.32 -11.18 -7.93
#